data_AF-A0A7W6X2T2-F1
#
_entry.id   AF-A0A7W6X2T2-F1
#
_cell.length_a   1.000
_cell.length_b   1.000
_cell.length_c   1.000
_cell.angle_alpha   90.00
_cell.angle_beta   90.00
_cell.angle_gamma   90.00
#
_symmetry.space_group_name_H-M   'P 1'
#
loop_
_entity.id
_entity.type
_entity.pdbx_description
1 polymer ?
#
loop_
_entity_poly.entity_id
_entity_poly.type
_entity_poly.pdbx_seq_one_letter_code
_entity_poly.pdbx_strand_id
1 'polypeptide(L)'
;MIKPVAPTLMDRFLAGVAPNFATRRYHARLSLNYMGQYAGAKSNPAALKAWKTHPGSADSDSLGDLPALRSRSRDLGRNNPIAAGAKQTSKSNVVGSGLRVRAKLNPKLLGMSPEAAELWERKSETLFDLWAQSKLCDITLTQNFYELQGLVFTTVFESGDTFVLRRTPKRPNAVVPLALNVVEAELRAPPGLPPDLALRVPRALL
;
A
#
# COMPACT_ATOMS: atom_id res chain seq x y z
N MET A 1 15.51 -15.30 27.77
CA MET A 1 15.72 -15.25 29.23
C MET A 1 14.42 -15.72 29.90
N ILE A 2 14.45 -16.86 30.59
CA ILE A 2 13.26 -17.49 31.20
C ILE A 2 12.81 -16.63 32.39
N LYS A 3 11.55 -16.18 32.42
CA LYS A 3 11.02 -15.46 33.58
C LYS A 3 10.88 -16.46 34.75
N PRO A 4 11.51 -16.22 35.91
CA PRO A 4 11.33 -17.08 37.06
C PRO A 4 9.87 -17.02 37.55
N VAL A 5 9.30 -18.17 37.91
CA VAL A 5 7.95 -18.24 38.51
C VAL A 5 8.05 -17.66 39.91
N ALA A 6 7.41 -16.51 40.15
CA ALA A 6 7.47 -15.86 41.45
C ALA A 6 6.80 -16.72 42.55
N PRO A 7 7.38 -16.80 43.77
CA PRO A 7 6.77 -17.51 44.88
C PRO A 7 5.47 -16.82 45.30
N THR A 8 4.41 -17.62 45.46
CA THR A 8 3.10 -17.12 45.89
C THR A 8 3.07 -16.83 47.38
N LEU A 9 2.03 -16.12 47.85
CA LEU A 9 1.82 -15.86 49.28
C LEU A 9 1.77 -17.16 50.10
N MET A 10 1.21 -18.23 49.53
CA MET A 10 1.15 -19.54 50.18
C MET A 10 2.53 -20.21 50.24
N ASP A 11 3.36 -20.06 49.21
CA ASP A 11 4.74 -20.59 49.23
C ASP A 11 5.60 -19.83 50.26
N ARG A 12 5.36 -18.52 50.44
CA ARG A 12 6.02 -17.72 51.49
C ARG A 12 5.60 -18.14 52.90
N PHE A 13 4.31 -18.39 53.11
CA PHE A 13 3.80 -18.90 54.39
C PHE A 13 4.36 -20.29 54.70
N LEU A 14 4.30 -21.21 53.72
CA LEU A 14 4.82 -22.57 53.87
C LEU A 14 6.35 -22.59 54.03
N ALA A 15 7.08 -21.62 53.48
CA ALA A 15 8.52 -21.51 53.70
C ALA A 15 8.87 -21.24 55.18
N GLY A 16 8.00 -20.52 55.91
CA GLY A 16 8.19 -20.24 57.33
C GLY A 16 7.76 -21.40 58.25
N VAL A 17 6.73 -22.17 57.86
CA VAL A 17 6.14 -23.22 58.71
C VAL A 17 6.65 -24.63 58.36
N ALA A 18 6.90 -24.90 57.08
CA ALA A 18 7.27 -26.22 56.57
C ALA A 18 8.17 -26.11 55.30
N PRO A 19 9.46 -25.76 55.46
CA PRO A 19 10.33 -25.39 54.33
C PRO A 19 10.52 -26.51 53.30
N ASN A 20 10.63 -27.77 53.75
CA ASN A 20 10.79 -28.92 52.85
C ASN A 20 9.53 -29.20 52.01
N PHE A 21 8.35 -28.85 52.52
CA PHE A 21 7.11 -28.96 51.77
C PHE A 21 6.97 -27.83 50.75
N ALA A 22 7.37 -26.61 51.13
CA ALA A 22 7.39 -25.44 50.27
C ALA A 22 8.32 -25.62 49.06
N THR A 23 9.53 -26.16 49.26
CA THR A 23 10.48 -26.42 48.15
C THR A 23 9.95 -27.49 47.20
N ARG A 24 9.42 -28.61 47.71
CA ARG A 24 8.83 -29.68 46.86
C ARG A 24 7.64 -29.16 46.06
N ARG A 25 6.77 -28.35 46.67
CA ARG A 25 5.65 -27.70 45.98
C ARG A 25 6.13 -26.71 44.92
N TYR A 26 7.14 -25.91 45.22
CA TYR A 26 7.73 -24.97 44.28
C TYR A 26 8.34 -25.70 43.07
N HIS A 27 9.11 -26.76 43.29
CA HIS A 27 9.65 -27.61 42.24
C HIS A 27 8.57 -28.29 41.39
N ALA A 28 7.51 -28.81 42.01
CA ALA A 28 6.37 -29.38 41.28
C ALA A 28 5.64 -28.34 40.43
N ARG A 29 5.60 -27.07 40.87
CA ARG A 29 4.99 -25.99 40.09
C ARG A 29 5.89 -25.51 38.95
N LEU A 30 7.21 -25.57 39.14
CA LEU A 30 8.16 -25.34 38.05
C LEU A 30 8.00 -26.43 36.98
N SER A 31 7.93 -27.70 37.35
CA SER A 31 7.76 -28.79 36.38
C SER A 31 6.42 -28.71 35.64
N LEU A 32 5.32 -28.38 36.31
CA LEU A 32 4.02 -28.16 35.67
C LEU A 32 4.03 -26.98 34.69
N ASN A 33 4.72 -25.88 35.02
CA ASN A 33 4.89 -24.76 34.09
C ASN A 33 5.78 -25.13 32.90
N TYR A 34 6.76 -26.02 33.08
CA TYR A 34 7.60 -26.53 32.00
C TYR A 34 6.84 -27.49 31.07
N MET A 35 6.03 -28.40 31.63
CA MET A 35 5.23 -29.37 30.87
C MET A 35 4.01 -28.72 30.17
N GLY A 36 3.60 -27.52 30.58
CA GLY A 36 2.53 -26.74 29.96
C GLY A 36 2.95 -25.83 28.80
N GLN A 37 4.23 -25.81 28.40
CA GLN A 37 4.71 -25.00 27.27
C GLN A 37 4.63 -25.74 25.92
N TYR A 38 3.45 -26.24 25.56
CA TYR A 38 3.12 -26.35 24.14
C TYR A 38 2.57 -25.00 23.67
N ALA A 39 3.27 -24.39 22.71
CA ALA A 39 2.88 -23.11 22.11
C ALA A 39 1.47 -23.13 21.45
N GLY A 40 0.87 -24.31 21.28
CA GLY A 40 -0.48 -24.49 20.69
C GLY A 40 -1.66 -24.45 21.66
N ALA A 41 -1.46 -24.41 22.98
CA ALA A 41 -2.55 -24.45 23.98
C ALA A 41 -2.79 -23.11 24.70
N LYS A 42 -2.37 -21.98 24.11
CA LYS A 42 -2.79 -20.66 24.57
C LYS A 42 -4.18 -20.35 24.03
N SER A 43 -5.21 -20.70 24.79
CA SER A 43 -6.59 -20.23 24.61
C SER A 43 -6.77 -18.76 25.01
N ASN A 44 -5.72 -17.93 24.93
CA ASN A 44 -5.79 -16.52 25.29
C ASN A 44 -5.78 -15.69 24.00
N PRO A 45 -6.95 -15.26 23.51
CA PRO A 45 -7.04 -14.38 22.37
C PRO A 45 -6.72 -12.95 22.83
N ALA A 46 -5.49 -12.69 23.30
CA ALA A 46 -5.10 -11.36 23.77
C ALA A 46 -5.25 -10.29 22.67
N ALA A 47 -5.12 -10.69 21.39
CA ALA A 47 -5.45 -9.86 20.25
C ALA A 47 -6.95 -9.51 20.15
N LEU A 48 -7.86 -10.40 20.58
CA LEU A 48 -9.31 -10.16 20.58
C LEU A 48 -9.82 -9.59 21.91
N LYS A 49 -9.08 -9.75 23.01
CA LYS A 49 -9.46 -9.21 24.33
C LYS A 49 -9.44 -7.68 24.37
N ALA A 50 -8.68 -7.06 23.47
CA ALA A 50 -8.64 -5.63 23.21
C ALA A 50 -9.43 -5.20 21.96
N TRP A 51 -10.16 -6.12 21.32
CA TRP A 51 -10.98 -5.83 20.14
C TRP A 51 -12.26 -5.10 20.54
N LYS A 52 -12.10 -3.83 20.90
CA LYS A 52 -13.20 -2.88 21.08
C LYS A 52 -13.31 -2.05 19.82
N THR A 53 -14.24 -2.40 18.94
CA THR A 53 -14.55 -1.62 17.75
C THR A 53 -15.52 -0.52 18.14
N HIS A 54 -15.14 0.72 17.90
CA HIS A 54 -16.07 1.85 17.94
C HIS A 54 -16.42 2.22 16.49
N PRO A 55 -17.68 2.57 16.18
CA PRO A 55 -18.01 3.10 14.87
C PRO A 55 -17.31 4.46 14.70
N GLY A 56 -16.27 4.49 13.87
CA GLY A 56 -15.59 5.70 13.42
C GLY A 56 -15.79 5.92 11.92
N SER A 57 -15.35 7.06 11.42
CA SER A 57 -15.19 7.23 9.97
C SER A 57 -13.94 6.48 9.51
N ALA A 58 -13.90 6.07 8.24
CA ALA A 58 -12.69 5.44 7.68
C ALA A 58 -11.43 6.29 7.90
N ASP A 59 -11.59 7.61 7.87
CA ASP A 59 -10.56 8.59 8.16
C ASP A 59 -10.10 8.56 9.63
N SER A 60 -11.03 8.58 10.60
CA SER A 60 -10.67 8.53 12.03
C SER A 60 -9.95 7.23 12.40
N ASP A 61 -10.31 6.14 11.73
CA ASP A 61 -9.82 4.80 12.04
C ASP A 61 -8.46 4.51 11.39
N SER A 62 -8.16 5.17 10.26
CA SER A 62 -6.96 4.86 9.47
C SER A 62 -5.89 5.95 9.51
N LEU A 63 -6.25 7.23 9.65
CA LEU A 63 -5.28 8.35 9.48
C LEU A 63 -4.14 8.32 10.50
N GLY A 64 -4.43 7.96 11.75
CA GLY A 64 -3.40 7.89 12.81
C GLY A 64 -2.38 6.77 12.58
N ASP A 65 -2.87 5.62 12.10
CA ASP A 65 -2.05 4.43 11.88
C ASP A 65 -1.42 4.37 10.48
N LEU A 66 -1.85 5.25 9.56
CA LEU A 66 -1.45 5.28 8.15
C LEU A 66 0.07 5.25 7.95
N PRO A 67 0.90 6.03 8.67
CA PRO A 67 2.36 5.96 8.50
C PRO A 67 2.93 4.59 8.87
N ALA A 68 2.43 3.97 9.94
CA ALA A 68 2.88 2.66 10.38
C ALA A 68 2.41 1.56 9.42
N LEU A 69 1.18 1.64 8.93
CA LEU A 69 0.61 0.70 7.96
C LEU A 69 1.38 0.74 6.64
N ARG A 70 1.67 1.93 6.10
CA ARG A 70 2.47 2.09 4.87
C ARG A 70 3.89 1.58 5.05
N SER A 71 4.55 1.91 6.17
CA SER A 71 5.89 1.40 6.48
C SER A 71 5.92 -0.13 6.52
N ARG A 72 4.95 -0.76 7.19
CA ARG A 72 4.86 -2.23 7.29
C ARG A 72 4.51 -2.88 5.95
N SER A 73 3.62 -2.27 5.17
CA SER A 73 3.26 -2.75 3.83
C SER A 73 4.47 -2.79 2.90
N ARG A 74 5.26 -1.70 2.89
CA ARG A 74 6.49 -1.62 2.09
C ARG A 74 7.60 -2.55 2.59
N ASP A 75 7.69 -2.78 3.89
CA ASP A 75 8.61 -3.77 4.47
C ASP A 75 8.25 -5.19 4.01
N LEU A 76 6.97 -5.56 4.13
CA LEU A 76 6.46 -6.85 3.62
C LEU A 76 6.71 -7.00 2.12
N GLY A 77 6.47 -5.96 1.33
CA GLY A 77 6.71 -5.98 -0.11
C GLY A 77 8.16 -6.22 -0.52
N ARG A 78 9.14 -5.95 0.36
CA ARG A 78 10.58 -6.17 0.12
C ARG A 78 11.08 -7.48 0.73
N ASN A 79 10.59 -7.81 1.91
CA ASN A 79 11.18 -8.86 2.75
C ASN A 79 10.34 -10.14 2.83
N ASN A 80 9.09 -10.13 2.35
CA ASN A 80 8.22 -11.29 2.36
C ASN A 80 7.92 -11.80 0.94
N PRO A 81 8.35 -13.02 0.56
CA PRO A 81 8.15 -13.55 -0.79
C PRO A 81 6.69 -13.79 -1.14
N ILE A 82 5.81 -14.05 -0.17
CA ILE A 82 4.36 -14.20 -0.40
C ILE A 82 3.77 -12.84 -0.79
N ALA A 83 4.12 -11.77 -0.07
CA ALA A 83 3.65 -10.43 -0.37
C ALA A 83 4.17 -9.94 -1.73
N ALA A 84 5.47 -10.18 -2.01
CA ALA A 84 6.07 -9.85 -3.31
C ALA A 84 5.40 -10.62 -4.46
N GLY A 85 5.16 -11.92 -4.29
CA GLY A 85 4.47 -12.76 -5.27
C GLY A 85 3.02 -12.34 -5.50
N ALA A 86 2.28 -12.01 -4.43
CA ALA A 86 0.92 -11.50 -4.52
C ALA A 86 0.87 -10.19 -5.32
N LYS A 87 1.73 -9.23 -4.99
CA LYS A 87 1.85 -7.94 -5.70
C LYS A 87 2.12 -8.14 -7.19
N GLN A 88 3.11 -8.97 -7.55
CA GLN A 88 3.47 -9.20 -8.94
C GLN A 88 2.35 -9.93 -9.70
N THR A 89 1.72 -10.92 -9.09
CA THR A 89 0.61 -11.67 -9.70
C THR A 89 -0.59 -10.75 -9.93
N SER A 90 -0.95 -9.92 -8.94
CA SER A 90 -2.01 -8.93 -9.07
C SER A 90 -1.71 -7.92 -10.17
N LYS A 91 -0.48 -7.39 -10.25
CA LYS A 91 -0.06 -6.48 -11.33
C LYS A 91 -0.20 -7.14 -12.70
N SER A 92 0.28 -8.36 -12.87
CA SER A 92 0.20 -9.09 -14.14
C SER A 92 -1.24 -9.39 -14.56
N ASN A 93 -2.13 -9.71 -13.61
CA ASN A 93 -3.52 -10.03 -13.92
C ASN A 93 -4.39 -8.79 -14.17
N VAL A 94 -4.13 -7.69 -13.45
CA VAL A 94 -4.93 -6.46 -13.55
C VAL A 94 -4.44 -5.57 -14.67
N VAL A 95 -3.14 -5.30 -14.74
CA VAL A 95 -2.54 -4.40 -15.74
C VAL A 95 -2.15 -5.18 -17.00
N GLY A 96 -1.55 -6.36 -16.84
CA GLY A 96 -1.06 -7.16 -17.95
C GLY A 96 -0.08 -6.38 -18.82
N SER A 97 -0.37 -6.31 -20.12
CA SER A 97 0.40 -5.51 -21.10
C SER A 97 0.01 -4.02 -21.12
N GLY A 98 -1.03 -3.64 -20.37
CA GLY A 98 -1.53 -2.28 -20.29
C GLY A 98 -2.96 -2.13 -20.83
N LEU A 99 -3.74 -1.30 -20.16
CA LEU A 99 -5.08 -0.89 -20.53
C LEU A 99 -5.02 0.08 -21.71
N ARG A 100 -5.78 -0.22 -22.76
CA ARG A 100 -5.91 0.60 -23.96
C ARG A 100 -7.25 1.31 -23.99
N VAL A 101 -7.28 2.48 -24.63
CA VAL A 101 -8.52 3.21 -24.87
C VAL A 101 -9.26 2.56 -26.02
N ARG A 102 -10.58 2.42 -25.86
CA ARG A 102 -11.50 2.12 -26.95
C ARG A 102 -12.53 3.25 -27.00
N ALA A 103 -12.46 4.08 -28.03
CA ALA A 103 -13.37 5.18 -28.22
C ALA A 103 -14.72 4.64 -28.73
N LYS A 104 -15.82 5.10 -28.12
CA LYS A 104 -17.17 4.77 -28.58
C LYS A 104 -18.09 5.95 -28.33
N LEU A 105 -18.47 6.60 -29.41
CA LEU A 105 -19.37 7.74 -29.44
C LEU A 105 -20.81 7.29 -29.65
N ASN A 106 -21.74 8.17 -29.30
CA ASN A 106 -23.15 8.06 -29.67
C ASN A 106 -23.45 9.10 -30.77
N PRO A 107 -23.42 8.71 -32.07
CA PRO A 107 -23.52 9.67 -33.17
C PRO A 107 -24.85 10.42 -33.17
N LYS A 108 -25.95 9.74 -32.80
CA LYS A 108 -27.30 10.34 -32.74
C LYS A 108 -27.37 11.49 -31.74
N LEU A 109 -26.75 11.31 -30.58
CA LEU A 109 -26.72 12.32 -29.52
C LEU A 109 -25.83 13.52 -29.90
N LEU A 110 -24.77 13.26 -30.66
CA LEU A 110 -23.81 14.29 -31.09
C LEU A 110 -24.21 14.98 -32.41
N GLY A 111 -25.34 14.59 -33.02
CA GLY A 111 -25.75 15.12 -34.33
C GLY A 111 -24.76 14.80 -35.45
N MET A 112 -23.98 13.72 -35.30
CA MET A 112 -22.95 13.29 -36.25
C MET A 112 -23.45 12.14 -37.13
N SER A 113 -22.95 12.05 -38.36
CA SER A 113 -23.12 10.84 -39.15
C SER A 113 -22.36 9.67 -38.52
N PRO A 114 -22.84 8.42 -38.69
CA PRO A 114 -22.14 7.24 -38.20
C PRO A 114 -20.69 7.15 -38.70
N GLU A 115 -20.46 7.46 -39.99
CA GLU A 115 -19.14 7.44 -40.61
C GLU A 115 -18.18 8.50 -40.02
N ALA A 116 -18.69 9.70 -39.73
CA ALA A 116 -17.89 10.76 -39.12
C ALA A 116 -17.48 10.39 -37.69
N ALA A 117 -18.37 9.72 -36.94
CA ALA A 117 -18.06 9.23 -35.60
C ALA A 117 -16.97 8.14 -35.63
N GLU A 118 -17.09 7.15 -36.52
CA GLU A 118 -16.08 6.09 -36.66
C GLU A 118 -14.71 6.65 -37.06
N LEU A 119 -14.68 7.62 -37.98
CA LEU A 119 -13.43 8.29 -38.35
C LEU A 119 -12.81 9.02 -37.17
N TRP A 120 -13.62 9.69 -36.35
CA TRP A 120 -13.15 10.39 -35.16
C TRP A 120 -12.61 9.42 -34.09
N GLU A 121 -13.32 8.32 -33.84
CA GLU A 121 -12.92 7.28 -32.88
C GLU A 121 -11.54 6.72 -33.23
N ARG A 122 -11.37 6.27 -34.49
CA ARG A 122 -10.08 5.75 -34.99
C ARG A 122 -8.95 6.78 -34.91
N LYS A 123 -9.22 8.04 -35.26
CA LYS A 123 -8.22 9.12 -35.14
C LYS A 123 -7.81 9.34 -33.69
N SER A 124 -8.78 9.33 -32.77
CA SER A 124 -8.55 9.56 -31.34
C SER A 124 -7.78 8.40 -30.70
N GLU A 125 -8.14 7.16 -31.05
CA GLU A 125 -7.39 5.97 -30.62
C GLU A 125 -5.95 6.01 -31.15
N THR A 126 -5.76 6.36 -32.42
CA THR A 126 -4.40 6.48 -33.00
C THR A 126 -3.57 7.56 -32.30
N LEU A 127 -4.16 8.73 -32.02
CA LEU A 127 -3.49 9.82 -31.31
C LEU A 127 -3.13 9.39 -29.88
N PHE A 128 -4.05 8.71 -29.20
CA PHE A 128 -3.83 8.19 -27.86
C PHE A 128 -2.71 7.15 -27.84
N ASP A 129 -2.71 6.19 -28.77
CA ASP A 129 -1.67 5.17 -28.87
C ASP A 129 -0.30 5.77 -29.13
N LEU A 130 -0.21 6.76 -30.02
CA LEU A 130 1.04 7.48 -30.29
C LEU A 130 1.59 8.16 -29.03
N TRP A 131 0.72 8.79 -28.26
CA TRP A 131 1.08 9.39 -26.97
C TRP A 131 1.45 8.33 -25.93
N ALA A 132 0.66 7.27 -25.81
CA ALA A 132 0.79 6.24 -24.79
C ALA A 132 2.04 5.37 -24.95
N GLN A 133 2.47 5.12 -26.20
CA GLN A 133 3.71 4.39 -26.49
C GLN A 133 4.97 5.26 -26.30
N SER A 134 4.81 6.59 -26.35
CA SER A 134 5.92 7.52 -26.22
C SER A 134 6.27 7.78 -24.76
N LYS A 135 7.57 7.87 -24.44
CA LYS A 135 8.03 8.34 -23.12
C LYS A 135 7.70 9.80 -22.84
N LEU A 136 7.26 10.55 -23.85
CA LEU A 136 6.78 11.92 -23.68
C LEU A 136 5.52 12.00 -22.81
N CYS A 137 4.78 10.90 -22.62
CA CYS A 137 3.67 10.87 -21.68
C CYS A 137 4.10 11.01 -20.22
N ASP A 138 5.38 10.81 -19.90
CA ASP A 138 5.95 10.94 -18.57
C ASP A 138 6.75 12.25 -18.46
N ILE A 139 6.59 12.96 -17.35
CA ILE A 139 7.37 14.17 -17.09
C ILE A 139 8.86 13.85 -16.94
N THR A 140 9.19 12.67 -16.41
CA THR A 140 10.58 12.24 -16.18
C THR A 140 11.20 11.58 -17.42
N LEU A 141 10.41 11.35 -18.48
CA LEU A 141 10.82 10.69 -19.72
C LEU A 141 11.38 9.28 -19.52
N THR A 142 11.03 8.61 -18.42
CA THR A 142 11.57 7.28 -18.10
C THR A 142 10.68 6.17 -18.64
N GLN A 143 9.36 6.34 -18.50
CA GLN A 143 8.36 5.32 -18.78
C GLN A 143 7.34 5.76 -19.84
N ASN A 144 6.78 4.79 -20.55
CA ASN A 144 5.59 5.00 -21.38
C ASN A 144 4.29 4.85 -20.54
N PHE A 145 3.13 5.10 -21.14
CA PHE A 145 1.87 5.12 -20.40
C PHE A 145 1.48 3.75 -19.84
N TYR A 146 1.78 2.67 -20.57
CA TYR A 146 1.49 1.31 -20.14
C TYR A 146 2.36 0.88 -18.94
N GLU A 147 3.62 1.32 -18.92
CA GLU A 147 4.53 1.14 -17.79
C GLU A 147 4.09 1.98 -16.57
N LEU A 148 3.62 3.20 -16.80
CA LEU A 148 3.08 4.07 -15.76
C LEU A 148 1.84 3.47 -15.08
N GLN A 149 0.97 2.76 -15.81
CA GLN A 149 -0.15 2.03 -15.20
C GLN A 149 0.35 0.99 -14.20
N GLY A 150 1.40 0.25 -14.56
CA GLY A 150 2.04 -0.71 -13.68
C GLY A 150 2.70 -0.06 -12.45
N LEU A 151 3.30 1.13 -12.63
CA LEU A 151 3.85 1.92 -11.53
C LEU A 151 2.73 2.34 -10.58
N VAL A 152 1.69 2.99 -11.09
CA VAL A 152 0.54 3.47 -10.30
C VAL A 152 -0.11 2.32 -9.54
N PHE A 153 -0.36 1.19 -10.20
CA PHE A 153 -0.92 0.01 -9.55
C PHE A 153 -0.04 -0.47 -8.39
N THR A 154 1.28 -0.54 -8.60
CA THR A 154 2.21 -0.98 -7.55
C THR A 154 2.24 -0.01 -6.38
N THR A 155 2.25 1.30 -6.64
CA THR A 155 2.23 2.34 -5.60
C THR A 155 0.96 2.29 -4.78
N VAL A 156 -0.20 2.12 -5.43
CA VAL A 156 -1.49 1.98 -4.73
C VAL A 156 -1.55 0.68 -3.94
N PHE A 157 -1.03 -0.41 -4.48
CA PHE A 157 -1.00 -1.70 -3.78
C PHE A 157 -0.18 -1.64 -2.48
N GLU A 158 0.93 -0.90 -2.48
CA GLU A 158 1.81 -0.78 -1.30
C GLU A 158 1.39 0.35 -0.35
N SER A 159 1.04 1.53 -0.89
CA SER A 159 0.81 2.76 -0.11
C SER A 159 -0.67 3.09 0.09
N GLY A 160 -1.57 2.44 -0.64
CA GLY A 160 -3.02 2.66 -0.61
C GLY A 160 -3.52 3.71 -1.61
N ASP A 161 -2.66 4.65 -2.00
CA ASP A 161 -3.00 5.80 -2.83
C ASP A 161 -1.77 6.38 -3.54
N THR A 162 -2.02 7.20 -4.56
CA THR A 162 -1.01 7.97 -5.29
C THR A 162 -1.67 9.13 -6.04
N PHE A 163 -0.91 10.19 -6.33
CA PHE A 163 -1.39 11.31 -7.14
C PHE A 163 -0.78 11.27 -8.53
N VAL A 164 -1.58 11.51 -9.56
CA VAL A 164 -1.11 11.68 -10.93
C VAL A 164 -1.40 13.10 -11.37
N LEU A 165 -0.37 13.92 -11.46
CA LEU A 165 -0.50 15.31 -11.86
C LEU A 165 -0.38 15.44 -13.38
N ARG A 166 -1.30 16.21 -13.95
CA ARG A 166 -1.24 16.60 -15.35
C ARG A 166 -0.28 17.77 -15.54
N ARG A 167 0.67 17.62 -16.46
CA ARG A 167 1.63 18.65 -16.88
C ARG A 167 1.55 18.85 -18.39
N THR A 168 1.92 20.04 -18.84
CA THR A 168 1.99 20.38 -20.27
C THR A 168 3.34 21.05 -20.57
N PRO A 169 4.46 20.30 -20.51
CA PRO A 169 5.77 20.84 -20.81
C PRO A 169 5.86 21.32 -22.26
N LYS A 170 6.57 22.43 -22.50
CA LYS A 170 6.82 22.92 -23.86
C LYS A 170 7.89 22.04 -24.52
N ARG A 171 7.46 21.06 -25.32
CA ARG A 171 8.36 20.14 -26.03
C ARG A 171 8.13 20.28 -27.54
N PRO A 172 9.14 20.70 -28.33
CA PRO A 172 8.95 21.01 -29.75
C PRO A 172 8.51 19.81 -30.61
N ASN A 173 8.80 18.58 -30.17
CA ASN A 173 8.50 17.35 -30.91
C ASN A 173 7.34 16.53 -30.32
N ALA A 174 6.59 17.09 -29.36
CA ALA A 174 5.48 16.36 -28.74
C ALA A 174 4.18 16.56 -29.54
N VAL A 175 3.70 15.50 -30.20
CA VAL A 175 2.40 15.51 -30.90
C VAL A 175 1.26 15.83 -29.93
N VAL A 176 1.34 15.29 -28.71
CA VAL A 176 0.45 15.63 -27.61
C VAL A 176 1.32 16.20 -26.48
N PRO A 177 1.12 17.46 -26.05
CA PRO A 177 1.97 18.11 -25.04
C PRO A 177 1.70 17.62 -23.61
N LEU A 178 0.74 16.71 -23.44
CA LEU A 178 0.34 16.14 -22.16
C LEU A 178 1.45 15.25 -21.59
N ALA A 179 1.87 15.51 -20.35
CA ALA A 179 2.74 14.62 -19.58
C ALA A 179 2.15 14.38 -18.20
N LEU A 180 2.37 13.18 -17.65
CA LEU A 180 1.93 12.75 -16.34
C LEU A 180 3.12 12.77 -15.39
N ASN A 181 2.86 13.19 -14.16
CA ASN A 181 3.80 13.11 -13.06
C ASN A 181 3.16 12.29 -11.93
N VAL A 182 3.66 11.09 -11.69
CA VAL A 182 3.21 10.24 -10.59
C VAL A 182 3.94 10.66 -9.32
N VAL A 183 3.20 11.05 -8.30
CA VAL A 183 3.73 11.55 -7.02
C VAL A 183 3.19 10.69 -5.89
N GLU A 184 4.07 10.22 -5.03
CA GLU A 184 3.69 9.46 -3.84
C GLU A 184 2.79 10.27 -2.91
N ALA A 185 1.78 9.62 -2.33
CA ALA A 185 0.79 10.28 -1.48
C ALA A 185 1.38 10.88 -0.18
N GLU A 186 2.54 10.41 0.26
CA GLU A 186 3.24 10.92 1.44
C GLU A 186 3.95 12.25 1.19
N LEU A 187 4.20 12.62 -0.07
CA LEU A 187 4.77 13.92 -0.44
C LEU A 187 3.75 15.08 -0.35
N ARG A 188 2.78 14.98 0.58
CA ARG A 188 1.88 16.07 0.91
C ARG A 188 2.72 17.29 1.30
N ALA A 189 2.40 18.44 0.71
CA ALA A 189 3.04 19.70 1.06
C ALA A 189 3.03 19.88 2.59
N PRO A 190 4.18 20.18 3.23
CA PRO A 190 4.21 20.57 4.63
C PRO A 190 3.21 21.71 4.86
N PRO A 191 2.49 21.74 6.00
CA PRO A 191 1.62 22.87 6.31
C PRO A 191 2.44 24.17 6.25
N GLY A 192 2.07 25.08 5.34
CA GLY A 192 2.73 26.37 5.13
C GLY A 192 3.62 26.49 3.87
N LEU A 193 3.86 25.41 3.11
CA LEU A 193 4.56 25.50 1.82
C LEU A 193 3.55 25.76 0.69
N PRO A 194 3.80 26.72 -0.21
CA PRO A 194 2.93 26.92 -1.37
C PRO A 194 2.91 25.64 -2.22
N PRO A 195 1.74 25.27 -2.79
CA PRO A 195 1.52 23.99 -3.47
C PRO A 195 2.43 23.76 -4.69
N ASP A 196 3.16 24.78 -5.14
CA ASP A 196 4.07 24.74 -6.29
C ASP A 196 5.49 24.24 -5.94
N LEU A 197 5.86 24.17 -4.65
CA LEU A 197 7.24 23.85 -4.24
C LEU A 197 7.43 22.36 -3.88
N ALA A 198 6.42 21.70 -3.30
CA ALA A 198 6.49 20.29 -2.88
C ALA A 198 6.43 19.29 -4.04
N LEU A 199 5.98 19.72 -5.23
CA LEU A 199 5.72 18.86 -6.39
C LEU A 199 6.67 19.12 -7.57
N ARG A 200 7.81 19.76 -7.30
CA ARG A 200 8.83 20.04 -8.33
C ARG A 200 9.67 18.80 -8.59
N VAL A 201 9.50 18.22 -9.77
CA VAL A 201 10.54 17.44 -10.43
C VAL A 201 11.74 18.38 -10.65
N PRO A 202 13.00 17.96 -10.43
CA PRO A 202 14.16 18.83 -10.60
C PRO A 202 14.11 19.55 -11.95
N ARG A 203 14.32 20.87 -11.92
CA ARG A 203 14.27 21.77 -13.10
C ARG A 203 15.22 21.38 -14.24
N ALA A 204 16.10 20.40 -14.03
CA ALA A 204 17.07 19.90 -15.00
C ALA A 204 16.46 19.01 -16.10
N LEU A 205 15.18 18.65 -16.03
CA LEU A 205 14.51 17.74 -16.99
C LEU A 205 13.34 18.39 -17.77
N LEU A 206 13.16 19.71 -17.68
CA LEU A 206 12.18 20.48 -18.45
C LEU A 206 12.86 21.26 -19.59
#